data_AF-A0A3C1RNM1-F1
#
_entry.id   AF-A0A3C1RNM1-F1
#
_cell.length_a   1.000
_cell.length_b   1.000
_cell.length_c   1.000
_cell.angle_alpha   90.00
_cell.angle_beta   90.00
_cell.angle_gamma   90.00
#
_symmetry.space_group_name_H-M   'P 1'
#
loop_
_entity.id
_entity.type
_entity.pdbx_description
1 polymer ?
#
loop_
_entity_poly.entity_id
_entity_poly.type
_entity_poly.pdbx_seq_one_letter_code
_entity_poly.pdbx_strand_id
1 'polypeptide(L)'
;MENQTCLASKQQILIITGMHRSGTSLVTAWLQSAGLDIGENLLEANYSNAKGFFENTDFLAFHRRILSSIGLEPTGWTLQDKIAVPDEYIDQAKQLIKDNTSETKAWGWKEPRTSLFLDFWSKLLP
;
A
#
# COMPACT_ATOMS: atom_id res chain seq x y z
N MET A 1 -5.80 -23.10 36.03
CA MET A 1 -5.32 -23.02 34.63
C MET A 1 -6.27 -22.07 33.91
N GLU A 2 -5.94 -20.79 33.91
CA GLU A 2 -6.72 -19.77 33.22
C GLU A 2 -6.38 -19.84 31.73
N ASN A 3 -7.40 -20.11 30.91
CA ASN A 3 -7.30 -20.02 29.46
C ASN A 3 -7.09 -18.55 29.09
N GLN A 4 -5.86 -18.18 28.75
CA GLN A 4 -5.58 -16.96 28.01
C GLN A 4 -6.18 -17.11 26.62
N THR A 5 -7.40 -16.61 26.44
CA THR A 5 -7.94 -16.36 25.12
C THR A 5 -7.09 -15.26 24.49
N CYS A 6 -6.18 -15.65 23.59
CA CYS A 6 -5.46 -14.72 22.75
C CYS A 6 -6.52 -13.95 21.94
N LEU A 7 -6.80 -12.71 22.33
CA LEU A 7 -7.61 -11.81 21.53
C LEU A 7 -6.91 -11.71 20.18
N ALA A 8 -7.54 -12.23 19.11
CA ALA A 8 -7.04 -12.03 17.76
C ALA A 8 -6.87 -10.52 17.56
N SER A 9 -5.62 -10.04 17.58
CA SER A 9 -5.36 -8.61 17.51
C SER A 9 -5.82 -8.14 16.14
N LYS A 10 -6.73 -7.17 16.09
CA LYS A 10 -7.18 -6.58 14.82
C LYS A 10 -5.95 -6.05 14.10
N GLN A 11 -5.65 -6.58 12.93
CA GLN A 11 -4.48 -6.18 12.16
C GLN A 11 -4.50 -4.67 11.94
N GLN A 12 -3.45 -3.97 12.39
CA GLN A 12 -3.30 -2.54 12.15
C GLN A 12 -2.60 -2.34 10.80
N ILE A 13 -3.31 -1.68 9.89
CA ILE A 13 -2.87 -1.44 8.51
C ILE A 13 -2.80 0.06 8.27
N LEU A 14 -1.65 0.57 7.83
CA LEU A 14 -1.46 1.99 7.53
C LEU A 14 -1.13 2.21 6.06
N ILE A 15 -1.98 2.96 5.37
CA ILE A 15 -1.70 3.46 4.02
C ILE A 15 -0.96 4.79 4.12
N ILE A 16 0.22 4.87 3.52
CA ILE A 16 0.96 6.13 3.38
C ILE A 16 0.87 6.56 1.92
N THR A 17 0.03 7.55 1.64
CA THR A 17 -0.18 8.04 0.27
C THR A 17 -0.20 9.56 0.19
N GLY A 18 -0.08 10.07 -1.03
CA GLY A 18 0.08 11.48 -1.35
C GLY A 18 0.88 11.65 -2.63
N MET A 19 0.41 12.51 -3.52
CA MET A 19 1.07 12.77 -4.81
C MET A 19 2.50 13.28 -4.60
N HIS A 20 3.37 13.07 -5.60
CA HIS A 20 4.82 13.26 -5.50
C HIS A 20 5.22 14.57 -4.80
N ARG A 21 6.34 14.52 -4.04
CA ARG A 21 6.91 15.65 -3.27
C ARG A 21 6.07 16.12 -2.06
N SER A 22 5.08 15.34 -1.63
CA SER A 22 4.26 15.56 -0.43
C SER A 22 4.93 15.19 0.91
N GLY A 23 6.20 14.77 0.90
CA GLY A 23 6.89 14.34 2.12
C GLY A 23 6.53 12.93 2.59
N THR A 24 5.77 12.15 1.81
CA THR A 24 5.41 10.75 2.15
C THR A 24 6.63 9.89 2.46
N SER A 25 7.74 10.04 1.74
CA SER A 25 8.98 9.30 2.05
C SER A 25 9.56 9.62 3.44
N LEU A 26 9.48 10.87 3.90
CA LEU A 26 9.93 11.25 5.25
C LEU A 26 9.06 10.59 6.32
N VAL A 27 7.74 10.64 6.12
CA VAL A 27 6.77 10.01 7.02
C VAL A 27 6.98 8.49 7.05
N THR A 28 7.16 7.85 5.89
CA THR A 28 7.45 6.42 5.80
C THR A 28 8.72 6.05 6.55
N ALA A 29 9.82 6.77 6.34
CA ALA A 29 11.08 6.51 7.04
C ALA A 29 10.96 6.68 8.56
N TRP A 30 10.22 7.69 9.01
CA TRP A 30 9.98 7.92 10.44
C TRP A 30 9.16 6.79 11.07
N LEU A 31 8.06 6.39 10.43
CA LEU A 31 7.20 5.31 10.92
C LEU A 31 7.89 3.96 10.90
N GLN A 32 8.67 3.66 9.86
CA GLN A 32 9.50 2.46 9.80
C GLN A 32 10.48 2.43 10.98
N SER A 33 11.13 3.56 11.27
CA SER A 33 12.03 3.69 12.43
C SER A 33 11.31 3.53 13.78
N ALA A 34 10.01 3.83 13.83
CA ALA A 34 9.14 3.61 14.99
C ALA A 34 8.58 2.17 15.08
N GLY A 35 8.93 1.28 14.15
CA GLY A 35 8.56 -0.13 14.18
C GLY A 35 7.41 -0.54 13.26
N LEU A 36 6.93 0.35 12.37
CA LEU A 36 5.97 -0.01 11.33
C LEU A 36 6.65 -0.88 10.26
N ASP A 37 6.03 -2.03 9.95
CA ASP A 37 6.47 -2.85 8.83
C ASP A 37 5.98 -2.25 7.50
N ILE A 38 6.91 -1.89 6.60
CA ILE A 38 6.59 -1.29 5.28
C ILE A 38 6.71 -2.34 4.15
N GLY A 39 7.06 -3.59 4.51
CA GLY A 39 7.35 -4.67 3.57
C GLY A 39 8.82 -4.71 3.12
N GLU A 40 9.20 -5.82 2.51
CA GLU A 40 10.58 -6.10 2.10
C GLU A 40 10.87 -5.69 0.64
N ASN A 41 9.83 -5.71 -0.21
CA ASN A 41 9.93 -5.40 -1.65
C ASN A 41 9.75 -3.90 -1.92
N LEU A 42 10.79 -3.12 -1.61
CA LEU A 42 10.78 -1.67 -1.77
C LEU A 42 11.50 -1.23 -3.04
N LEU A 43 10.93 -0.24 -3.74
CA LEU A 43 11.53 0.36 -4.92
C LEU A 43 12.89 1.00 -4.56
N GLU A 44 13.93 0.49 -5.22
CA GLU A 44 15.31 0.85 -4.97
C GLU A 44 15.57 2.36 -5.10
N ALA A 45 16.60 2.81 -4.37
CA ALA A 45 17.14 4.15 -4.52
C ALA A 45 17.64 4.37 -5.95
N ASN A 46 17.47 5.59 -6.46
CA ASN A 46 18.12 6.01 -7.71
C ASN A 46 18.80 7.37 -7.51
N TYR A 47 19.45 7.89 -8.55
CA TYR A 47 20.17 9.17 -8.49
C TYR A 47 19.30 10.33 -7.98
N SER A 48 18.00 10.30 -8.24
CA SER A 48 17.04 11.32 -7.80
C SER A 48 16.58 11.14 -6.34
N ASN A 49 16.82 9.98 -5.71
CA ASN A 49 16.51 9.70 -4.32
C ASN A 49 17.44 8.63 -3.72
N ALA A 50 18.58 9.10 -3.20
CA ALA A 50 19.63 8.26 -2.61
C ALA A 50 19.17 7.42 -1.39
N LYS A 51 18.02 7.71 -0.78
CA LYS A 51 17.48 7.00 0.39
C LYS A 51 16.43 5.95 0.03
N GLY A 52 16.09 5.79 -1.25
CA GLY A 52 15.01 4.88 -1.67
C GLY A 52 13.64 5.55 -1.65
N PHE A 53 12.73 5.06 -2.49
CA PHE A 53 11.37 5.62 -2.56
C PHE A 53 10.45 5.05 -1.47
N PHE A 54 10.85 3.96 -0.82
CA PHE A 54 10.01 3.20 0.13
C PHE A 54 8.68 2.77 -0.49
N GLU A 55 8.61 2.67 -1.82
CA GLU A 55 7.40 2.27 -2.54
C GLU A 55 7.32 0.76 -2.60
N ASN A 56 6.22 0.18 -2.15
CA ASN A 56 6.04 -1.27 -2.26
C ASN A 56 5.79 -1.64 -3.74
N THR A 57 6.68 -2.42 -4.32
CA THR A 57 6.67 -2.72 -5.77
C THR A 57 5.45 -3.52 -6.19
N ASP A 58 4.91 -4.33 -5.29
CA ASP A 58 3.76 -5.19 -5.57
C ASP A 58 2.49 -4.35 -5.70
N PHE A 59 2.30 -3.36 -4.82
CA PHE A 59 1.21 -2.38 -4.93
C PHE A 59 1.39 -1.46 -6.15
N LEU A 60 2.61 -1.02 -6.45
CA LEU A 60 2.93 -0.27 -7.66
C LEU A 60 2.54 -1.05 -8.92
N ALA A 61 2.92 -2.33 -9.02
CA ALA A 61 2.60 -3.18 -10.15
C ALA A 61 1.10 -3.48 -10.24
N PHE A 62 0.42 -3.64 -9.11
CA PHE A 62 -1.02 -3.81 -9.02
C PHE A 62 -1.77 -2.58 -9.57
N HIS A 63 -1.49 -1.38 -9.06
CA HIS A 63 -2.15 -0.16 -9.52
C HIS A 63 -1.89 0.13 -10.99
N ARG A 64 -0.65 -0.06 -11.48
CA ARG A 64 -0.33 0.12 -12.90
C ARG A 64 -1.12 -0.82 -13.81
N ARG A 65 -1.30 -2.08 -13.40
CA ARG A 65 -2.07 -3.07 -14.16
C ARG A 65 -3.53 -2.67 -14.28
N ILE A 66 -4.16 -2.22 -13.18
CA ILE A 66 -5.54 -1.76 -13.20
C ILE A 66 -5.70 -0.52 -14.08
N LEU A 67 -4.84 0.49 -13.91
CA LEU A 67 -4.91 1.71 -14.72
C LEU A 67 -4.78 1.38 -16.22
N SER A 68 -3.82 0.52 -16.59
CA SER A 68 -3.68 0.06 -17.97
C SER A 68 -4.92 -0.69 -18.49
N SER A 69 -5.54 -1.56 -17.68
CA SER A 69 -6.67 -2.39 -18.14
C SER A 69 -7.94 -1.58 -18.40
N ILE A 70 -8.10 -0.45 -17.73
CA ILE A 70 -9.22 0.48 -17.94
C ILE A 70 -8.87 1.63 -18.90
N GLY A 71 -7.72 1.56 -19.58
CA GLY A 71 -7.30 2.54 -20.59
C GLY A 71 -6.81 3.87 -20.02
N LEU A 72 -6.42 3.91 -18.74
CA LEU A 72 -5.85 5.07 -18.08
C LEU A 72 -4.32 5.04 -18.10
N GLU A 73 -3.74 6.23 -17.88
CA GLU A 73 -2.30 6.41 -17.84
C GLU A 73 -1.70 5.70 -16.59
N PRO A 74 -0.74 4.76 -16.74
CA PRO A 74 -0.25 3.94 -15.62
C PRO A 74 0.55 4.69 -14.54
N THR A 75 1.11 5.87 -14.82
CA THR A 75 1.69 6.73 -13.79
C THR A 75 0.63 7.38 -12.89
N GLY A 76 -0.66 7.28 -13.23
CA GLY A 76 -1.77 7.76 -12.43
C GLY A 76 -2.26 9.14 -12.81
N TRP A 77 -1.80 9.69 -13.95
CA TRP A 77 -2.36 10.93 -14.47
C TRP A 77 -3.77 10.69 -15.03
N THR A 78 -4.78 11.27 -14.40
CA THR A 78 -6.17 11.11 -14.82
C THR A 78 -7.00 12.33 -14.42
N LEU A 79 -8.07 12.58 -15.19
CA LEU A 79 -9.13 13.53 -14.86
C LEU A 79 -10.35 12.84 -14.24
N GLN A 80 -10.31 11.51 -14.09
CA GLN A 80 -11.39 10.75 -13.49
C GLN A 80 -11.36 10.90 -11.97
N ASP A 81 -12.49 11.31 -11.39
CA ASP A 81 -12.62 11.45 -9.93
C ASP A 81 -12.58 10.10 -9.21
N LYS A 82 -12.98 9.00 -9.87
CA LYS A 82 -13.05 7.66 -9.29
C LYS A 82 -12.54 6.63 -10.26
N ILE A 83 -11.74 5.69 -9.73
CA ILE A 83 -11.28 4.51 -10.44
C ILE A 83 -12.21 3.34 -10.15
N ALA A 84 -12.92 2.88 -11.18
CA ALA A 84 -13.66 1.63 -11.11
C ALA A 84 -12.69 0.45 -11.28
N VAL A 85 -12.32 -0.18 -10.16
CA VAL A 85 -11.46 -1.37 -10.16
C VAL A 85 -12.28 -2.57 -10.63
N PRO A 86 -11.87 -3.28 -11.70
CA PRO A 86 -12.55 -4.49 -12.14
C PRO A 86 -12.51 -5.61 -11.09
N ASP A 87 -13.59 -6.39 -10.96
CA ASP A 87 -13.73 -7.42 -9.93
C ASP A 87 -12.65 -8.51 -9.98
N GLU A 88 -12.08 -8.76 -11.15
CA GLU A 88 -10.98 -9.73 -11.34
C GLU A 88 -9.73 -9.40 -10.49
N TYR A 89 -9.56 -8.14 -10.08
CA TYR A 89 -8.43 -7.70 -9.25
C TYR A 89 -8.67 -7.86 -7.75
N ILE A 90 -9.88 -8.21 -7.32
CA ILE A 90 -10.23 -8.31 -5.89
C ILE A 90 -9.42 -9.43 -5.21
N ASP A 91 -9.33 -10.60 -5.83
CA ASP A 91 -8.60 -11.73 -5.24
C ASP A 91 -7.10 -11.46 -5.18
N GLN A 92 -6.55 -10.77 -6.19
CA GLN A 92 -5.16 -10.31 -6.16
C GLN A 92 -4.93 -9.29 -5.03
N ALA A 93 -5.85 -8.34 -4.81
CA ALA A 93 -5.75 -7.37 -3.72
C ALA A 93 -5.81 -8.04 -2.34
N LYS A 94 -6.69 -9.03 -2.16
CA LYS A 94 -6.76 -9.83 -0.92
C LYS A 94 -5.47 -10.60 -0.68
N GLN A 95 -4.88 -11.15 -1.74
CA GLN A 95 -3.60 -11.85 -1.65
C GLN A 95 -2.49 -10.90 -1.24
N LEU A 96 -2.41 -9.68 -1.81
CA LEU A 96 -1.46 -8.65 -1.38
C LEU A 96 -1.60 -8.29 0.11
N ILE A 97 -2.83 -8.11 0.59
CA ILE A 97 -3.10 -7.85 2.01
C ILE A 97 -2.58 -9.02 2.86
N LYS A 98 -2.89 -10.26 2.46
CA LYS A 98 -2.48 -11.46 3.18
C LYS A 98 -0.96 -11.61 3.22
N ASP A 99 -0.28 -11.39 2.11
CA ASP A 99 1.18 -11.56 1.98
C ASP A 99 1.96 -10.56 2.83
N ASN A 100 1.39 -9.39 3.10
CA ASN A 100 2.01 -8.35 3.93
C ASN A 100 1.50 -8.35 5.38
N THR A 101 0.49 -9.16 5.70
CA THR A 101 -0.08 -9.23 7.05
C THR A 101 0.88 -9.96 7.99
N SER A 102 1.11 -9.36 9.17
CA SER A 102 1.96 -9.92 10.21
C SER A 102 1.19 -10.07 11.52
N GLU A 103 1.25 -11.24 12.15
CA GLU A 103 0.55 -11.53 13.41
C GLU A 103 1.04 -10.67 14.59
N THR A 104 2.22 -10.05 14.48
CA THR A 104 2.90 -9.41 15.62
C THR A 104 3.20 -7.92 15.41
N LYS A 105 3.13 -7.42 14.18
CA LYS A 105 3.50 -6.05 13.84
C LYS A 105 2.38 -5.36 13.07
N ALA A 106 2.19 -4.07 13.35
CA ALA A 106 1.46 -3.20 12.43
C ALA A 106 2.24 -3.16 11.11
N TRP A 107 1.50 -3.18 10.00
CA TRP A 107 2.10 -3.10 8.67
C TRP A 107 1.44 -1.99 7.86
N GLY A 108 2.09 -1.60 6.80
CA GLY A 108 1.60 -0.59 5.88
C GLY A 108 2.34 -0.63 4.58
N TRP A 109 1.90 0.20 3.65
CA TRP A 109 2.64 0.42 2.41
C TRP A 109 2.61 1.89 2.06
N LYS A 110 3.66 2.31 1.37
CA LYS A 110 3.69 3.60 0.71
C LYS A 110 3.62 3.39 -0.78
N GLU A 111 2.67 4.05 -1.44
CA GLU A 111 2.61 4.10 -2.89
C GLU A 111 1.74 5.31 -3.32
N PRO A 112 2.25 6.26 -4.11
CA PRO A 112 1.53 7.49 -4.47
C PRO A 112 0.17 7.30 -5.12
N ARG A 113 0.03 6.33 -6.05
CA ARG A 113 -1.24 6.09 -6.76
C ARG A 113 -2.30 5.48 -5.87
N THR A 114 -1.95 4.92 -4.72
CA THR A 114 -2.94 4.42 -3.73
C THR A 114 -4.00 5.49 -3.39
N SER A 115 -3.66 6.78 -3.49
CA SER A 115 -4.60 7.90 -3.37
C SER A 115 -5.80 7.80 -4.33
N LEU A 116 -5.64 7.22 -5.52
CA LEU A 116 -6.71 6.97 -6.49
C LEU A 116 -7.58 5.74 -6.15
N PHE A 117 -7.10 4.88 -5.25
CA PHE A 117 -7.70 3.59 -4.91
C PHE A 117 -8.23 3.54 -3.47
N LEU A 118 -8.30 4.67 -2.76
CA LEU A 118 -8.71 4.70 -1.35
C LEU A 118 -10.11 4.09 -1.12
N ASP A 119 -11.09 4.44 -1.97
CA ASP A 119 -12.45 3.88 -1.94
C ASP A 119 -12.48 2.36 -2.21
N PHE A 120 -11.51 1.84 -2.95
CA PHE A 120 -11.37 0.41 -3.21
C PHE A 120 -10.77 -0.29 -1.99
N TRP A 121 -9.66 0.22 -1.45
CA TRP A 121 -9.00 -0.37 -0.29
C TRP A 121 -9.85 -0.30 0.98
N SER A 122 -10.63 0.78 1.18
CA SER A 122 -11.52 0.90 2.35
C SER A 122 -12.61 -0.17 2.44
N LYS A 123 -12.91 -0.85 1.32
CA LYS A 123 -13.87 -1.97 1.30
C LYS A 123 -13.23 -3.32 1.65
N LEU A 124 -11.91 -3.43 1.54
CA LEU A 124 -11.15 -4.66 1.75
C LEU A 124 -10.41 -4.68 3.09
N LEU A 125 -10.10 -3.50 3.62
CA LEU A 125 -9.40 -3.33 4.89
C LEU A 125 -10.39 -3.27 6.07
N PRO A 126 -9.96 -3.72 7.27
CA PRO A 126 -10.82 -3.87 8.44
C PRO A 126 -11.14 -2.57 9.17
#